data_AF-A0A2U1IJB9-F1
#
_entry.id   AF-A0A2U1IJB9-F1
#
_cell.length_a   1.000
_cell.length_b   1.000
_cell.length_c   1.000
_cell.angle_alpha   90.00
_cell.angle_beta   90.00
_cell.angle_gamma   90.00
#
_symmetry.space_group_name_H-M   'P 1'
#
loop_
_entity.id
_entity.type
_entity.pdbx_description
1 polymer ?
#
loop_
_entity_poly.entity_id
_entity_poly.type
_entity_poly.pdbx_seq_one_letter_code
_entity_poly.pdbx_strand_id
1 'polypeptide(L)'
;MPHTIRCKMICHHVLPHEYSNADNPMSKVRFGAVYSPDTGNPDDENAVFGKYTPYASFDASFATPVAEKLTVGSAYYVDIHLAE
;
A
#
# COMPACT_ATOMS: atom_id res chain seq x y z
N MET A 1 14.84 17.53 -7.68
CA MET A 1 14.39 16.13 -7.55
C MET A 1 12.95 16.18 -7.04
N PRO A 2 11.99 15.49 -7.65
CA PRO A 2 10.62 15.46 -7.12
C PRO A 2 10.66 14.88 -5.70
N HIS A 3 10.06 15.59 -4.74
CA HIS A 3 9.94 15.12 -3.37
C HIS A 3 9.03 13.88 -3.36
N THR A 4 9.63 12.71 -3.18
CA THR A 4 8.93 11.42 -3.15
C THR A 4 8.98 10.87 -1.73
N ILE A 5 7.82 10.52 -1.19
CA ILE A 5 7.71 9.79 0.08
C ILE A 5 7.40 8.33 -0.26
N ARG A 6 8.29 7.40 0.11
CA ARG A 6 8.15 5.96 -0.18
C ARG A 6 7.73 5.21 1.08
N CYS A 7 6.59 4.54 1.02
CA CYS A 7 6.03 3.76 2.12
C CYS A 7 6.09 2.26 1.80
N LYS A 8 6.77 1.45 2.62
CA LYS A 8 6.72 -0.02 2.51
C LYS A 8 5.46 -0.55 3.20
N MET A 9 4.62 -1.30 2.48
CA MET A 9 3.32 -1.78 2.97
C MET A 9 3.04 -3.21 2.52
N ILE A 10 2.39 -4.03 3.35
CA ILE A 10 1.95 -5.39 3.00
C ILE A 10 0.56 -5.34 2.38
N CYS A 11 0.37 -6.04 1.25
CA CYS A 11 -0.95 -6.29 0.70
C CYS A 11 -1.69 -7.30 1.59
N HIS A 12 -2.74 -6.85 2.30
CA HIS A 12 -3.50 -7.71 3.21
C HIS A 12 -4.63 -8.45 2.50
N HIS A 13 -5.27 -7.83 1.51
CA HIS A 13 -6.31 -8.50 0.73
C HIS A 13 -6.53 -7.84 -0.63
N VAL A 14 -6.98 -8.67 -1.57
CA VAL A 14 -7.56 -8.30 -2.86
C VAL A 14 -8.90 -9.01 -2.95
N LEU A 15 -9.99 -8.26 -2.89
CA LEU A 15 -11.35 -8.81 -2.87
C LEU A 15 -12.19 -8.20 -4.00
N PRO A 16 -13.13 -8.94 -4.61
CA PRO A 16 -14.07 -8.35 -5.55
C PRO A 16 -14.82 -7.17 -4.92
N HIS A 17 -14.99 -6.08 -5.68
CA HIS A 17 -15.81 -4.96 -5.24
C HIS A 17 -17.28 -5.24 -5.56
N GLU A 18 -18.12 -5.40 -4.55
CA GLU A 18 -19.54 -5.81 -4.67
C GLU A 18 -20.39 -4.91 -5.59
N TYR A 19 -19.97 -3.66 -5.78
CA TYR A 19 -20.63 -2.67 -6.65
C TYR A 19 -19.91 -2.45 -8.00
N SER A 20 -19.02 -3.36 -8.41
CA SER A 20 -18.30 -3.21 -9.68
C SER A 20 -19.21 -3.49 -10.89
N ASN A 21 -19.03 -2.72 -11.96
CA ASN A 21 -19.65 -2.99 -13.25
C ASN A 21 -18.96 -4.21 -13.90
N ALA A 22 -19.73 -5.12 -14.52
CA ALA A 22 -19.17 -6.25 -15.27
C ALA A 22 -18.26 -5.81 -16.43
N ASP A 23 -18.56 -4.68 -17.07
CA ASP A 23 -17.74 -4.12 -18.16
C ASP A 23 -16.47 -3.40 -17.65
N ASN A 24 -16.40 -3.10 -16.36
CA ASN A 24 -15.25 -2.49 -15.71
C ASN A 24 -15.11 -3.01 -14.26
N PRO A 25 -14.66 -4.27 -14.11
CA PRO A 25 -14.60 -4.92 -12.80
C PRO A 25 -13.56 -4.24 -11.92
N MET A 26 -13.92 -4.05 -10.65
CA MET A 26 -13.09 -3.41 -9.64
C MET A 26 -12.84 -4.37 -8.48
N SER A 27 -11.68 -4.24 -7.85
CA SER A 27 -11.30 -5.00 -6.66
C SER A 27 -10.94 -4.05 -5.52
N LYS A 28 -11.45 -4.34 -4.31
CA LYS A 28 -11.03 -3.70 -3.06
C LYS A 28 -9.65 -4.24 -2.69
N VAL A 29 -8.68 -3.34 -2.56
CA VAL A 29 -7.32 -3.65 -2.16
C VAL A 29 -6.99 -2.90 -0.89
N ARG A 30 -6.42 -3.61 0.09
CA ARG A 30 -5.91 -3.01 1.32
C ARG A 30 -4.44 -3.32 1.50
N PHE A 31 -3.68 -2.26 1.76
CA PHE A 31 -2.31 -2.34 2.22
C PHE A 31 -2.22 -1.88 3.68
N GLY A 32 -1.34 -2.50 4.45
CA GLY A 32 -1.04 -2.10 5.83
C GLY A 32 0.45 -1.84 6.01
N ALA A 33 0.79 -0.99 6.98
CA ALA A 33 2.18 -0.65 7.30
C ALA A 33 3.04 -1.89 7.57
N VAL A 34 4.28 -1.87 7.05
CA VAL A 34 5.36 -2.71 7.59
C VAL A 34 6.13 -1.89 8.61
N TYR A 35 6.18 -2.38 9.84
CA TYR A 35 6.85 -1.73 10.96
C TYR A 35 8.14 -2.50 11.30
N SER A 36 9.25 -1.77 11.43
CA SER A 36 10.48 -2.26 12.05
C SER A 36 10.57 -1.71 13.48
N PRO A 37 10.55 -2.56 14.52
CA PRO A 37 10.46 -2.09 15.91
C PRO A 37 11.66 -1.32 16.42
N ASP A 38 12.81 -1.53 15.79
CA ASP A 38 14.08 -1.29 16.46
C ASP A 38 14.89 -0.14 15.86
N THR A 39 14.58 0.35 14.66
CA THR A 39 15.65 0.99 13.90
C THR A 39 15.78 2.48 14.09
N GLY A 40 14.70 3.26 14.24
CA GLY A 40 14.79 4.73 14.43
C GLY A 40 15.70 5.44 13.41
N ASN A 41 16.09 4.74 12.35
CA ASN A 41 17.14 5.05 11.42
C ASN A 41 16.42 5.56 10.19
N PRO A 42 16.62 6.82 9.79
CA PRO A 42 15.96 7.37 8.62
C PRO A 42 16.32 6.64 7.31
N ASP A 43 17.41 5.85 7.30
CA ASP A 43 17.85 5.06 6.14
C ASP A 43 17.26 3.63 6.09
N ASP A 44 16.46 3.23 7.09
CA ASP A 44 15.73 1.94 7.05
C ASP A 44 14.55 2.04 6.06
N GLU A 45 14.35 1.02 5.23
CA GLU A 45 13.19 0.91 4.32
C GLU A 45 11.83 0.95 5.05
N ASN A 46 11.80 0.67 6.36
CA ASN A 46 10.63 0.71 7.23
C ASN A 46 10.60 1.98 8.11
N ALA A 47 11.50 2.93 7.90
CA ALA A 47 11.64 4.13 8.74
C ALA A 47 10.37 5.00 8.78
N VAL A 48 9.56 4.98 7.71
CA VAL A 48 8.32 5.76 7.62
C VAL A 48 7.29 5.33 8.67
N PHE A 49 7.15 4.03 8.89
CA PHE A 49 6.25 3.47 9.89
C PHE A 49 7.05 2.94 11.06
N GLY A 50 7.75 3.83 11.77
CA GLY A 50 8.53 3.48 12.96
C GLY A 50 7.67 3.31 14.23
N LYS A 51 8.33 3.16 15.38
CA LYS A 51 7.70 2.83 16.68
C LYS A 51 6.55 3.75 17.10
N TYR A 52 6.59 5.01 16.67
CA TYR A 52 5.60 6.02 16.99
C TYR A 52 4.45 6.13 15.97
N THR A 53 4.51 5.33 14.90
CA THR A 53 3.45 5.19 13.89
C THR A 53 2.88 3.77 14.00
N PRO A 54 2.05 3.48 15.02
CA PRO A 54 1.62 2.10 15.32
C PRO A 54 0.68 1.52 14.25
N TYR A 55 0.21 2.35 13.31
CA TYR A 55 -0.76 1.96 12.30
C TYR A 55 -0.67 2.87 11.06
N ALA A 56 -0.76 2.25 9.87
CA ALA A 56 -1.17 2.92 8.64
C ALA A 56 -1.88 1.93 7.73
N SER A 57 -2.88 2.41 6.98
CA SER A 57 -3.52 1.65 5.92
C SER A 57 -3.76 2.48 4.67
N PHE A 58 -3.69 1.82 3.53
CA PHE A 58 -4.12 2.35 2.24
C PHE A 58 -5.20 1.42 1.68
N ASP A 59 -6.41 1.95 1.60
CA ASP A 59 -7.61 1.22 1.18
C ASP A 59 -8.11 1.87 -0.12
N ALA A 60 -8.14 1.10 -1.22
CA ALA A 60 -8.50 1.62 -2.53
C ALA A 60 -9.25 0.60 -3.38
N SER A 61 -9.99 1.10 -4.37
CA SER A 61 -10.58 0.26 -5.42
C SER A 61 -9.75 0.35 -6.68
N PHE A 62 -9.17 -0.77 -7.11
CA PHE A 62 -8.36 -0.88 -8.33
C PHE A 62 -9.16 -1.59 -9.41
N ALA A 63 -8.83 -1.33 -10.68
CA ALA A 63 -9.31 -2.18 -11.77
C ALA A 63 -8.85 -3.63 -11.51
N THR A 64 -9.75 -4.60 -11.62
CA THR A 64 -9.47 -6.00 -11.29
C THR A 64 -8.22 -6.56 -12.00
N PRO A 65 -8.00 -6.35 -13.31
CA PRO A 65 -6.79 -6.83 -13.98
C PRO A 65 -5.47 -6.22 -13.45
N VAL A 66 -5.54 -5.07 -12.77
CA VAL A 66 -4.40 -4.47 -12.08
C VAL A 66 -4.23 -5.08 -10.70
N ALA A 67 -5.32 -5.25 -9.97
CA ALA A 67 -5.33 -5.84 -8.62
C ALA A 67 -4.86 -7.30 -8.62
N GLU A 68 -5.18 -8.07 -9.65
CA GLU A 68 -4.75 -9.48 -9.84
C GLU A 68 -3.23 -9.66 -9.94
N LYS A 69 -2.47 -8.58 -10.18
CA LYS A 69 -1.01 -8.59 -10.18
C LYS A 69 -0.42 -8.54 -8.77
N LEU A 70 -1.25 -8.25 -7.76
CA LEU A 70 -0.83 -8.19 -6.37
C LEU A 70 -0.89 -9.59 -5.73
N THR A 71 0.10 -9.88 -4.90
CA THR A 71 0.19 -11.09 -4.10
C THR A 71 -0.10 -10.74 -2.65
N VAL A 72 -1.18 -11.30 -2.11
CA VAL A 72 -1.54 -11.13 -0.70
C VAL A 72 -0.43 -11.68 0.19
N GLY A 73 -0.08 -10.93 1.24
CA GLY A 73 1.02 -11.22 2.16
C GLY A 73 2.37 -10.68 1.70
N SER A 74 2.52 -10.23 0.45
CA SER A 74 3.75 -9.62 -0.04
C SER A 74 3.82 -8.13 0.28
N ALA A 75 5.05 -7.62 0.46
CA ALA A 75 5.33 -6.21 0.66
C ALA A 75 5.50 -5.48 -0.68
N TYR A 76 4.97 -4.26 -0.74
CA TYR A 76 4.99 -3.35 -1.88
C TYR A 76 5.43 -1.96 -1.41
N TYR A 77 5.90 -1.14 -2.36
CA TYR A 77 6.13 0.28 -2.13
C TYR A 77 4.95 1.09 -2.65
N VAL A 78 4.44 2.00 -1.82
CA VAL A 78 3.52 3.07 -2.21
C VAL A 78 4.32 4.36 -2.22
N ASP A 79 4.49 4.93 -3.42
CA ASP A 79 5.20 6.19 -3.60
C ASP A 79 4.19 7.33 -3.70
N ILE A 80 4.36 8.34 -2.84
CA ILE A 80 3.55 9.56 -2.82
C ILE A 80 4.38 10.67 -3.45
N HIS A 81 3.83 11.24 -4.51
CA HIS A 81 4.42 12.37 -5.23
C HIS A 81 3.49 13.58 -5.13
N LEU A 82 4.06 14.79 -5.15
CA LEU A 82 3.26 15.99 -5.37
C LEU A 82 2.61 15.91 -6.75
N ALA A 83 1.30 16.17 -6.82
CA ALA A 83 0.59 16.25 -8.10
C ALA A 83 1.01 17.52 -8.86
N GLU A 84 1.05 17.41 -10.19
CA GLU A 84 1.29 18.54 -11.12
C GLU A 84 0.01 19.35 -11.39
#